data_AF-A0A5C3M8D3-F1
#
_entry.id   AF-A0A5C3M8D3-F1
#
_cell.length_a   1.000
_cell.length_b   1.000
_cell.length_c   1.000
_cell.angle_alpha   90.00
_cell.angle_beta   90.00
_cell.angle_gamma   90.00
#
_symmetry.space_group_name_H-M   'P 1'
#
loop_
_entity.id
_entity.type
_entity.pdbx_description
1 polymer ?
#
loop_
_entity_poly.entity_id
_entity_poly.type
_entity_poly.pdbx_seq_one_letter_code
_entity_poly.pdbx_strand_id
1 'polypeptide(L)'
;MFPTVARLSKASRRPLTPKRGNKDFYKGTRQAFLPGGHRTGAPGVHVIRGSAKYRLEDEKVRVYVAPPLADIESSPLRPYVYVAEHLKRSEARSIFGRFPSKRGLTPEYFLQVARGYTFERQSGRGMKRDKGDGGKELIIPDVKEVIGGKEILLEGSAKDKAESESLKA
;
A
#
# COMPACT_ATOMS: atom_id res chain seq x y z
N MET A 1 -13.75 43.63 35.64
CA MET A 1 -12.44 43.63 36.33
C MET A 1 -12.42 42.35 37.17
N PHE A 2 -11.47 41.43 37.03
CA PHE A 2 -10.15 41.53 37.66
C PHE A 2 -9.03 40.92 36.80
N PRO A 3 -8.14 41.76 36.22
CA PRO A 3 -6.89 41.33 35.61
C PRO A 3 -5.88 40.99 36.71
N THR A 4 -6.11 39.92 37.47
CA THR A 4 -5.18 39.44 38.53
C THR A 4 -5.25 37.93 38.70
N VAL A 5 -4.66 37.16 37.79
CA VAL A 5 -4.14 35.82 38.14
C VAL A 5 -2.79 35.63 37.43
N ALA A 6 -1.71 36.10 38.08
CA ALA A 6 -0.27 35.91 37.81
C ALA A 6 0.18 35.77 36.32
N ARG A 7 0.82 36.71 35.62
CA ARG A 7 1.70 37.87 35.92
C ARG A 7 2.92 37.67 36.83
N LEU A 8 2.98 36.66 37.70
CA LEU A 8 4.08 36.52 38.68
C LEU A 8 4.53 35.07 38.99
N SER A 9 4.25 34.06 38.16
CA SER A 9 4.98 32.79 38.25
C SER A 9 6.28 32.92 37.44
N LYS A 10 7.41 33.01 38.15
CA LYS A 10 8.76 33.11 37.56
C LYS A 10 9.03 31.99 36.53
N ALA A 11 9.81 32.37 35.50
CA ALA A 11 10.27 31.56 34.36
C ALA A 11 9.14 30.91 33.53
N SER A 12 8.68 31.60 32.48
CA SER A 12 7.91 30.97 31.41
C SER A 12 8.77 29.90 30.72
N ARG A 13 8.59 28.63 31.09
CA ARG A 13 9.18 27.46 30.41
C ARG A 13 8.46 27.11 29.10
N ARG A 14 7.67 28.03 28.54
CA ARG A 14 6.98 27.82 27.27
C ARG A 14 8.00 27.75 26.12
N PRO A 15 7.83 26.85 25.14
CA PRO A 15 8.73 26.75 24.01
C PRO A 15 8.73 28.05 23.20
N LEU A 16 9.92 28.49 22.78
CA LEU A 16 10.05 29.68 21.94
C LEU A 16 9.35 29.47 20.60
N THR A 17 8.54 30.44 20.19
CA THR A 17 7.94 30.51 18.84
C THR A 17 8.79 31.40 17.94
N PRO A 18 8.71 31.29 16.60
CA PRO A 18 9.48 32.15 15.68
C PRO A 18 9.24 33.66 15.87
N LYS A 19 8.16 34.07 16.56
CA LYS A 19 7.81 35.47 16.82
C LYS A 19 8.30 36.02 18.17
N ARG A 20 8.97 35.21 19.02
CA ARG A 20 9.31 35.57 20.41
C ARG A 20 10.81 35.74 20.66
N GLY A 21 11.66 35.56 19.65
CA GLY A 21 13.12 35.72 19.75
C GLY A 21 13.63 37.04 19.18
N ASN A 22 14.92 37.31 19.35
CA ASN A 22 15.61 38.47 18.75
C ASN A 22 15.92 38.23 17.25
N LYS A 23 16.51 39.23 16.57
CA LYS A 23 16.83 39.20 15.12
C LYS A 23 17.61 37.96 14.68
N ASP A 24 18.52 37.45 15.51
CA ASP A 24 19.35 36.29 15.20
C ASP A 24 18.65 34.94 15.49
N PHE A 25 17.49 34.97 16.14
CA PHE A 25 16.75 33.76 16.47
C PHE A 25 15.90 33.30 15.28
N TYR A 26 16.39 32.27 14.59
CA TYR A 26 15.61 31.57 13.57
C TYR A 26 15.03 30.26 14.10
N LYS A 27 13.71 30.07 13.90
CA LYS A 27 13.04 28.79 14.16
C LYS A 27 12.18 28.39 12.97
N GLY A 28 12.48 27.23 12.38
CA GLY A 28 11.72 26.69 11.26
C GLY A 28 10.30 26.22 11.64
N THR A 29 9.39 26.25 10.66
CA THR A 29 7.97 25.91 10.81
C THR A 29 7.62 24.50 10.31
N ARG A 30 8.59 23.58 10.31
CA ARG A 30 8.44 22.21 9.81
C ARG A 30 8.01 22.10 8.33
N GLN A 31 8.32 23.11 7.50
CA GLN A 31 8.07 23.02 6.05
C GLN A 31 8.75 21.80 5.40
N ALA A 32 9.83 21.30 5.99
CA ALA A 32 10.54 20.09 5.57
C ALA A 32 9.87 18.76 5.98
N PHE A 33 8.64 18.77 6.51
CA PHE A 33 7.90 17.58 6.93
C PHE A 33 6.69 17.36 6.02
N LEU A 34 6.39 16.09 5.72
CA LEU A 34 5.11 15.74 5.12
C LEU A 34 3.96 16.02 6.11
N PRO A 35 2.75 16.33 5.62
CA PRO A 35 1.57 16.39 6.48
C PRO A 35 1.40 15.05 7.20
N GLY A 36 1.50 15.06 8.53
CA GLY A 36 1.41 13.87 9.38
C GLY A 36 2.58 12.88 9.27
N GLY A 37 3.64 13.20 8.53
CA GLY A 37 4.67 12.24 8.12
C GLY A 37 6.10 12.57 8.54
N HIS A 38 7.02 11.84 7.91
CA HIS A 38 8.46 11.96 8.16
C HIS A 38 9.06 13.25 7.58
N ARG A 39 10.27 13.58 8.04
CA ARG A 39 11.05 14.72 7.56
C ARG A 39 11.71 14.37 6.23
N THR A 40 11.43 15.13 5.17
CA THR A 40 12.04 14.99 3.84
C THR A 40 13.24 15.89 3.62
N GLY A 41 13.52 16.81 4.55
CA GLY A 41 14.65 17.74 4.43
C GLY A 41 14.29 19.03 3.72
N ALA A 42 15.27 19.92 3.58
CA ALA A 42 15.09 21.21 2.93
C ALA A 42 15.10 21.04 1.40
N PRO A 43 14.32 21.84 0.64
CA PRO A 43 14.21 21.74 -0.82
C PRO A 43 15.42 22.29 -1.59
N GLY A 44 16.53 22.55 -0.90
CA GLY A 44 17.67 23.25 -1.47
C GLY A 44 18.74 23.59 -0.43
N VAL A 45 19.77 24.30 -0.87
CA VAL A 45 21.00 24.54 -0.09
C VAL A 45 21.31 26.04 -0.02
N HIS A 46 21.79 26.47 1.15
CA HIS A 46 22.31 27.82 1.33
C HIS A 46 23.67 27.96 0.63
N VAL A 47 23.78 28.97 -0.24
CA VAL A 47 24.99 29.23 -1.01
C VAL A 47 25.84 30.24 -0.24
N ILE A 48 27.05 29.84 0.13
CA ILE A 48 27.96 30.66 0.95
C ILE A 48 28.58 31.79 0.11
N ARG A 49 28.84 31.57 -1.18
CA ARG A 49 29.47 32.53 -2.10
C ARG A 49 28.63 32.71 -3.36
N GLY A 50 28.25 33.95 -3.66
CA GLY A 50 27.44 34.31 -4.82
C GLY A 50 26.36 35.35 -4.52
N SER A 51 25.66 35.78 -5.59
CA SER A 51 24.52 36.69 -5.52
C SER A 51 23.27 35.99 -4.96
N ALA A 52 23.00 34.77 -5.39
CA ALA A 52 21.94 33.93 -4.85
C ALA A 52 22.33 33.37 -3.47
N LYS A 53 21.51 33.62 -2.43
CA LYS A 53 21.76 33.16 -1.05
C LYS A 53 21.20 31.77 -0.75
N TYR A 54 20.25 31.32 -1.55
CA TYR A 54 19.64 29.99 -1.47
C TYR A 54 19.40 29.46 -2.88
N ARG A 55 19.78 28.21 -3.12
CA ARG A 55 19.57 27.51 -4.40
C ARG A 55 18.54 26.41 -4.18
N LEU A 56 17.48 26.44 -4.97
CA LEU A 56 16.48 25.37 -5.01
C LEU A 56 17.08 24.17 -5.77
N GLU A 57 16.82 22.97 -5.28
CA GLU A 57 17.15 21.72 -5.96
C GLU A 57 15.84 21.05 -6.34
N ASP A 58 15.46 21.13 -7.61
CA ASP A 58 14.14 20.69 -8.10
C ASP A 58 13.85 19.22 -7.76
N GLU A 59 14.89 18.38 -7.70
CA GLU A 59 14.81 16.97 -7.29
C GLU A 59 14.33 16.77 -5.85
N LYS A 60 14.55 17.76 -4.97
CA LYS A 60 14.13 17.72 -3.55
C LYS A 60 12.82 18.47 -3.32
N VAL A 61 12.29 19.15 -4.33
CA VAL A 61 11.02 19.86 -4.24
C VAL A 61 9.89 18.84 -4.27
N ARG A 62 8.93 19.01 -3.38
CA ARG A 62 7.77 18.13 -3.29
C ARG A 62 6.78 18.48 -4.38
N VAL A 63 6.31 17.46 -5.10
CA VAL A 63 5.28 17.57 -6.12
C VAL A 63 4.10 16.67 -5.73
N TYR A 64 2.90 17.23 -5.79
CA TYR A 64 1.66 16.46 -5.61
C TYR A 64 1.14 16.10 -7.00
N VAL A 65 1.28 14.82 -7.36
CA VAL A 65 0.82 14.32 -8.65
C VAL A 65 -0.66 13.97 -8.53
N ALA A 66 -1.48 14.63 -9.35
CA ALA A 66 -2.91 14.34 -9.47
C ALA A 66 -3.19 13.65 -10.81
N PRO A 67 -4.21 12.78 -10.89
CA PRO A 67 -4.71 12.28 -12.17
C PRO A 67 -5.20 13.42 -13.08
N PRO A 68 -5.30 13.19 -14.41
CA PRO A 68 -5.91 14.14 -15.33
C PRO A 68 -7.33 14.52 -14.89
N LEU A 69 -7.70 15.80 -15.07
CA LEU A 69 -8.98 16.32 -14.58
C LEU A 69 -10.18 15.58 -15.20
N ALA A 70 -10.10 15.21 -16.49
CA ALA A 70 -11.14 14.45 -17.18
C ALA A 70 -11.42 13.09 -16.52
N ASP A 71 -10.39 12.42 -16.01
CA ASP A 71 -10.54 11.12 -15.31
C ASP A 71 -11.17 11.31 -13.93
N ILE A 72 -10.85 12.41 -13.26
CA ILE A 72 -11.45 12.75 -11.96
C ILE A 72 -12.93 13.07 -12.11
N GLU A 73 -13.31 13.84 -13.12
CA GLU A 73 -14.70 14.26 -13.36
C GLU A 73 -15.58 13.11 -13.88
N SER A 74 -15.02 12.22 -14.71
CA SER A 74 -15.73 11.03 -15.21
C SER A 74 -15.79 9.89 -14.20
N SER A 75 -14.99 9.94 -13.13
CA SER A 75 -14.96 8.89 -12.11
C SER A 75 -16.30 8.80 -11.37
N PRO A 76 -16.88 7.59 -11.22
CA PRO A 76 -18.07 7.40 -10.39
C PRO A 76 -17.77 7.49 -8.88
N LEU A 77 -16.49 7.54 -8.50
CA LEU A 77 -16.08 7.50 -7.09
C LEU A 77 -16.36 8.84 -6.40
N ARG A 78 -17.01 8.77 -5.24
CA ARG A 78 -17.28 9.92 -4.37
C ARG A 78 -16.57 9.73 -3.03
N PRO A 79 -16.29 10.82 -2.29
CA PRO A 79 -15.65 10.73 -0.98
C PRO A 79 -16.52 10.03 0.08
N TYR A 80 -17.83 9.92 -0.16
CA TYR A 80 -18.79 9.28 0.73
C TYR A 80 -19.58 8.21 -0.02
N VAL A 81 -20.04 7.21 0.73
CA VAL A 81 -20.87 6.11 0.24
C VAL A 81 -22.28 6.25 0.82
N TYR A 82 -23.29 5.79 0.09
CA TYR A 82 -24.67 5.78 0.58
C TYR A 82 -24.82 4.81 1.77
N VAL A 83 -25.46 5.28 2.85
CA VAL A 83 -25.51 4.55 4.13
C VAL A 83 -26.22 3.20 4.01
N ALA A 84 -27.23 3.10 3.15
CA ALA A 84 -28.00 1.85 2.97
C ALA A 84 -27.33 0.86 2.02
N GLU A 85 -26.20 1.22 1.40
CA GLU A 85 -25.52 0.37 0.44
C GLU A 85 -24.51 -0.54 1.16
N HIS A 86 -24.82 -1.84 1.19
CA HIS A 86 -23.96 -2.87 1.77
C HIS A 86 -23.30 -3.70 0.67
N LEU A 87 -22.02 -4.01 0.84
CA LEU A 87 -21.27 -4.91 -0.04
C LEU A 87 -22.00 -6.25 -0.20
N LYS A 88 -22.26 -6.65 -1.44
CA LYS A 88 -22.81 -7.98 -1.72
C LYS A 88 -21.78 -9.05 -1.35
N ARG A 89 -22.25 -10.25 -1.01
CA ARG A 89 -21.36 -11.37 -0.64
C ARG A 89 -20.39 -11.77 -1.76
N SER A 90 -20.77 -11.54 -3.03
CA SER A 90 -19.92 -11.72 -4.20
C SER A 90 -18.82 -10.65 -4.29
N GLU A 91 -19.16 -9.39 -4.08
CA GLU A 91 -18.23 -8.25 -4.11
C GLU A 91 -17.24 -8.30 -2.95
N ALA A 92 -17.70 -8.65 -1.75
CA ALA A 92 -16.85 -8.86 -0.58
C ALA A 92 -15.86 -10.04 -0.77
N ARG A 93 -16.18 -10.97 -1.68
CA ARG A 93 -15.34 -12.12 -2.06
C ARG A 93 -14.59 -11.90 -3.37
N SER A 94 -14.65 -10.69 -3.93
CA SER A 94 -13.82 -10.32 -5.08
C SER A 94 -12.35 -10.59 -4.76
N ILE A 95 -11.54 -10.74 -5.80
CA ILE A 95 -10.13 -11.14 -5.71
C ILE A 95 -9.34 -10.27 -4.72
N PHE A 96 -9.72 -9.00 -4.57
CA PHE A 96 -9.12 -8.04 -3.64
C PHE A 96 -10.09 -7.55 -2.53
N GLY A 97 -11.23 -8.20 -2.34
CA GLY A 97 -12.31 -7.72 -1.46
C GLY A 97 -12.04 -7.92 0.03
N ARG A 98 -11.52 -9.09 0.43
CA ARG A 98 -11.12 -9.36 1.82
C ARG A 98 -9.84 -10.16 1.86
N PHE A 99 -8.86 -9.67 2.61
CA PHE A 99 -7.63 -10.40 2.87
C PHE A 99 -7.93 -11.58 3.82
N PRO A 100 -7.49 -12.81 3.48
CA PRO A 100 -7.75 -13.98 4.32
C PRO A 100 -6.94 -13.96 5.62
N SER A 101 -5.79 -13.27 5.62
CA SER A 101 -4.91 -13.21 6.77
C SER A 101 -5.19 -11.97 7.63
N LYS A 102 -5.06 -12.10 8.97
CA LYS A 102 -5.07 -10.97 9.90
C LYS A 102 -3.92 -9.99 9.67
N ARG A 103 -2.86 -10.43 8.98
CA ARG A 103 -1.68 -9.62 8.62
C ARG A 103 -1.87 -8.82 7.33
N GLY A 104 -3.04 -8.91 6.69
CA GLY A 104 -3.34 -8.23 5.43
C GLY A 104 -2.79 -8.97 4.22
N LEU A 105 -2.21 -8.22 3.28
CA LEU A 105 -1.62 -8.73 2.04
C LEU A 105 -0.30 -9.45 2.33
N THR A 106 -0.27 -10.78 2.18
CA THR A 106 0.99 -11.55 2.23
C THR A 106 1.55 -11.77 0.82
N PRO A 107 2.88 -11.91 0.65
CA PRO A 107 3.49 -12.15 -0.66
C PRO A 107 2.95 -13.42 -1.34
N GLU A 108 2.76 -14.49 -0.56
CA GLU A 108 2.19 -15.77 -1.03
C GLU A 108 0.77 -15.58 -1.57
N TYR A 109 -0.07 -14.86 -0.83
CA TYR A 109 -1.45 -14.59 -1.24
C TYR A 109 -1.49 -13.69 -2.48
N PHE A 110 -0.63 -12.66 -2.54
CA PHE A 110 -0.52 -11.81 -3.72
C PHE A 110 -0.10 -12.61 -4.95
N LEU A 111 0.91 -13.49 -4.83
CA LEU A 111 1.37 -14.33 -5.93
C LEU A 111 0.27 -15.28 -6.41
N GLN A 112 -0.46 -15.90 -5.48
CA GLN A 112 -1.58 -16.78 -5.79
C GLN A 112 -2.69 -16.04 -6.53
N VAL A 113 -3.09 -14.87 -6.04
CA VAL A 113 -4.09 -14.00 -6.66
C VAL A 113 -3.64 -13.55 -8.05
N ALA A 114 -2.39 -13.13 -8.21
CA ALA A 114 -1.84 -12.69 -9.48
C ALA A 114 -1.86 -13.83 -10.51
N ARG A 115 -1.46 -15.05 -10.13
CA ARG A 115 -1.50 -16.25 -10.99
C ARG A 115 -2.93 -16.59 -11.42
N GLY A 116 -3.89 -16.53 -10.51
CA GLY A 116 -5.30 -16.72 -10.81
C GLY A 116 -5.82 -15.69 -11.82
N TYR A 117 -5.53 -14.41 -11.59
CA TYR A 117 -5.93 -13.32 -12.50
C TYR A 117 -5.32 -13.47 -13.90
N THR A 118 -4.03 -13.83 -14.00
CA THR A 118 -3.39 -14.06 -15.30
C THR A 118 -4.00 -15.24 -16.05
N PHE A 119 -4.31 -16.32 -15.34
CA PHE A 119 -4.92 -17.51 -15.94
C PHE A 119 -6.34 -17.23 -16.45
N GLU A 120 -7.17 -16.51 -15.69
CA GLU A 120 -8.51 -16.08 -16.13
C GLU A 120 -8.44 -15.25 -17.41
N ARG A 121 -7.48 -14.33 -17.48
CA ARG A 121 -7.31 -13.43 -18.62
C ARG A 121 -6.85 -14.17 -19.88
N GLN A 122 -6.03 -15.21 -19.75
CA GLN A 122 -5.55 -16.04 -20.86
C GLN A 122 -6.57 -17.08 -21.33
N SER A 123 -7.31 -17.69 -20.40
CA SER A 123 -8.24 -18.78 -20.72
C SER A 123 -9.63 -18.30 -21.13
N GLY A 124 -9.95 -17.02 -20.94
CA GLY A 124 -11.27 -16.45 -21.19
C GLY A 124 -12.38 -17.04 -20.32
N ARG A 125 -12.04 -17.90 -19.35
CA ARG A 125 -12.95 -18.57 -18.43
C ARG A 125 -12.66 -18.05 -17.02
N GLY A 126 -13.65 -17.39 -16.42
CA GLY A 126 -13.57 -16.97 -15.02
C GLY A 126 -13.36 -18.18 -14.11
N MET A 127 -12.53 -18.02 -13.08
CA MET A 127 -12.14 -19.07 -12.15
C MET A 127 -13.37 -19.45 -11.31
N LYS A 128 -14.02 -20.57 -11.66
CA LYS A 128 -15.12 -21.11 -10.85
C LYS A 128 -14.53 -21.63 -9.54
N ARG A 129 -14.85 -20.96 -8.43
CA ARG A 129 -14.58 -21.47 -7.09
C ARG A 129 -15.78 -22.29 -6.66
N ASP A 130 -15.60 -23.59 -6.52
CA ASP A 130 -16.62 -24.48 -5.98
C ASP A 130 -16.98 -24.06 -4.54
N LYS A 131 -18.27 -24.10 -4.24
CA LYS A 131 -18.79 -23.92 -2.89
C LYS A 131 -18.46 -25.18 -2.09
N GLY A 132 -17.28 -25.23 -1.48
CA GLY A 132 -16.90 -26.24 -0.50
C GLY A 132 -17.07 -25.71 0.92
N ASP A 133 -18.11 -26.16 1.61
CA ASP A 133 -18.16 -26.11 3.07
C ASP A 133 -17.06 -27.01 3.64
N GLY A 134 -16.34 -26.51 4.65
CA GLY A 134 -15.35 -27.31 5.40
C GLY A 134 -14.00 -27.44 4.69
N GLY A 135 -12.92 -27.11 5.40
CA GLY A 135 -11.57 -27.11 4.86
C GLY A 135 -11.20 -28.42 4.17
N LYS A 136 -10.86 -28.33 2.88
CA LYS A 136 -9.88 -29.16 2.16
C LYS A 136 -9.50 -28.47 0.84
N GLU A 137 -8.20 -28.37 0.65
CA GLU A 137 -7.38 -28.19 -0.55
C GLU A 137 -7.91 -27.35 -1.72
N LEU A 138 -7.23 -26.23 -1.94
CA LEU A 138 -7.34 -25.41 -3.13
C LEU A 138 -6.72 -26.16 -4.31
N ILE A 139 -7.60 -26.55 -5.25
CA ILE A 139 -7.24 -27.10 -6.56
C ILE A 139 -6.26 -26.14 -7.24
N ILE A 140 -5.00 -26.59 -7.33
CA ILE A 140 -4.01 -26.05 -8.25
C ILE A 140 -4.52 -26.44 -9.64
N PRO A 141 -4.80 -25.52 -10.58
CA PRO A 141 -4.95 -25.94 -11.95
C PRO A 141 -3.62 -26.57 -12.36
N ASP A 142 -3.63 -27.87 -12.68
CA ASP A 142 -2.50 -28.56 -13.28
C ASP A 142 -1.99 -27.68 -14.43
N VAL A 143 -0.81 -27.12 -14.23
CA VAL A 143 -0.14 -26.32 -15.25
C VAL A 143 0.30 -27.30 -16.33
N LYS A 144 -0.59 -27.55 -17.29
CA LYS A 144 -0.23 -28.13 -18.58
C LYS A 144 0.47 -27.05 -19.38
N GLU A 145 1.80 -27.00 -19.30
CA GLU A 145 2.59 -26.15 -20.21
C GLU A 145 2.41 -26.65 -21.64
N VAL A 146 1.82 -25.82 -22.50
CA VAL A 146 1.79 -26.04 -23.94
C VAL A 146 2.98 -25.28 -24.53
N ILE A 147 4.09 -25.97 -24.75
CA ILE A 147 5.18 -25.47 -25.58
C ILE A 147 5.15 -26.27 -26.90
N GLY A 148 4.84 -25.59 -28.01
CA GLY A 148 5.11 -26.11 -29.35
C GLY A 148 4.19 -27.21 -29.88
N GLY A 149 2.91 -27.26 -29.47
CA GLY A 149 1.88 -28.02 -30.19
C GLY A 149 2.05 -29.55 -30.23
N LYS A 150 2.87 -30.13 -29.34
CA LYS A 150 2.93 -31.58 -29.12
C LYS A 150 2.52 -31.92 -27.69
N GLU A 151 1.54 -32.82 -27.57
CA GLU A 151 1.15 -33.42 -26.31
C GLU A 151 2.30 -34.33 -25.83
N ILE A 152 2.90 -33.99 -24.68
CA ILE A 152 3.81 -34.89 -23.98
C ILE A 152 3.17 -35.18 -22.62
N LEU A 153 2.69 -36.41 -22.46
CA LEU A 153 2.34 -36.97 -21.16
C LEU A 153 3.64 -37.18 -20.38
N LEU A 154 3.93 -36.32 -19.40
CA LEU A 154 4.89 -36.67 -18.36
C LEU A 154 4.16 -37.53 -17.34
N GLU A 155 4.33 -38.85 -17.47
CA GLU A 155 3.96 -39.82 -16.42
C GLU A 155 4.75 -39.46 -15.15
N GLY A 156 4.09 -38.77 -14.23
CA GLY A 156 4.58 -38.64 -12.86
C GLY A 156 4.58 -40.02 -12.20
N SER A 157 5.75 -40.45 -11.77
CA SER A 157 6.05 -41.74 -11.16
C SER A 157 5.09 -42.08 -10.00
N ALA A 158 4.13 -42.96 -10.27
CA ALA A 158 3.38 -43.68 -9.24
C ALA A 158 4.22 -44.79 -8.56
N LYS A 159 5.56 -44.72 -8.64
CA LYS A 159 6.48 -45.72 -8.08
C LYS A 159 7.03 -45.36 -6.69
N ASP A 160 6.98 -44.10 -6.27
CA ASP A 160 7.65 -43.67 -5.03
C ASP A 160 6.79 -43.80 -3.76
N LYS A 161 5.51 -44.21 -3.90
CA LYS A 161 4.64 -44.51 -2.74
C LYS A 161 4.68 -45.98 -2.29
N ALA A 162 5.07 -46.91 -3.17
CA ALA A 162 5.11 -48.34 -2.83
C ALA A 162 6.35 -48.75 -2.02
N GLU A 163 7.45 -48.00 -2.08
CA GLU A 163 8.70 -48.34 -1.36
C GLU A 163 8.79 -47.75 0.05
N SER A 164 7.83 -46.91 0.46
CA SER A 164 7.80 -46.34 1.83
C SER A 164 6.94 -47.13 2.83
N GLU A 165 6.17 -48.13 2.36
CA GLU A 165 5.37 -49.02 3.22
C GLU A 165 6.05 -50.37 3.51
N SER A 166 7.17 -50.70 2.86
CA SER A 166 7.95 -51.93 3.11
C SER A 166 9.09 -51.78 4.14
N LEU A 167 9.26 -50.58 4.71
CA LEU A 167 10.30 -50.27 5.73
C LEU A 167 9.72 -49.98 7.14
N LYS A 168 8.49 -50.43 7.40
CA LYS A 168 7.87 -50.47 8.74
C LYS A 168 7.34 -51.87 9.07
N ALA A 169 8.23 -52.85 9.04
CA ALA A 169 8.07 -54.14 9.71
C ALA A 169 9.30 -54.36 10.60
#